data_AF-C5TAP9-F1
#
_entry.id   AF-C5TAP9-F1
#
_cell.length_a   1.000
_cell.length_b   1.000
_cell.length_c   1.000
_cell.angle_alpha   90.00
_cell.angle_beta   90.00
_cell.angle_gamma   90.00
#
_symmetry.space_group_name_H-M   'P 1'
#
loop_
_entity.id
_entity.type
_entity.pdbx_description
1 polymer ?
#
loop_
_entity_poly.entity_id
_entity_poly.type
_entity_poly.pdbx_seq_one_letter_code
_entity_poly.pdbx_strand_id
1 'polypeptide(L)' 'ELFGPPWCDIAPGNPLGIKAPLAPLLRRAMDNGRASAALYTGRWTDVGTPQRLAELNTPAPQLP' A
#
# COMPACT_ATOMS: atom_id res chain seq x y z
N GLU A 1 -10.96 -0.23 15.75
CA GLU A 1 -10.65 -0.61 14.35
C GLU A 1 -10.46 0.63 13.48
N LEU A 2 -9.76 0.58 12.32
CA LEU A 2 -9.55 1.75 11.43
C LEU A 2 -10.50 1.76 10.21
N PHE A 3 -10.90 0.58 9.74
CA PHE A 3 -11.79 0.42 8.58
C PHE A 3 -13.27 0.32 8.97
N GLY A 4 -13.67 1.05 10.00
CA GLY A 4 -15.05 1.17 10.45
C GLY A 4 -15.31 2.49 11.18
N PRO A 5 -16.56 2.73 11.62
CA PRO A 5 -16.92 3.97 12.31
C PRO A 5 -16.08 4.21 13.58
N PRO A 6 -15.74 5.46 13.92
CA PRO A 6 -16.06 6.71 13.20
C PRO A 6 -15.03 7.09 12.10
N TRP A 7 -14.11 6.21 11.74
CA TRP A 7 -12.97 6.53 10.87
C TRP A 7 -13.28 6.31 9.39
N CYS A 8 -14.08 5.28 9.09
CA CYS A 8 -14.48 4.89 7.75
C CYS A 8 -15.96 4.52 7.75
N ASP A 9 -16.73 5.17 6.88
CA ASP A 9 -18.18 4.94 6.75
C ASP A 9 -18.53 3.87 5.70
N ILE A 10 -17.51 3.29 5.05
CA ILE A 10 -17.70 2.21 4.07
C ILE A 10 -17.98 0.91 4.84
N ALA A 11 -19.12 0.29 4.53
CA ALA A 11 -19.48 -1.00 5.12
C ALA A 11 -18.43 -2.08 4.82
N PRO A 12 -18.17 -3.03 5.74
CA PRO A 12 -17.26 -4.14 5.51
C PRO A 12 -17.58 -4.88 4.20
N GLY A 13 -16.52 -5.22 3.45
CA GLY A 13 -16.64 -5.82 2.11
C GLY A 13 -16.97 -4.83 0.99
N ASN A 14 -17.25 -3.56 1.30
CA ASN A 14 -17.57 -2.51 0.33
C ASN A 14 -18.61 -2.95 -0.73
N PRO A 15 -19.82 -3.38 -0.31
CA PRO A 15 -20.79 -4.01 -1.21
C PRO A 15 -21.29 -3.10 -2.34
N LEU A 16 -21.15 -1.78 -2.16
CA LEU A 16 -21.55 -0.78 -3.15
C LEU A 16 -20.38 -0.31 -4.05
N GLY A 17 -19.18 -0.89 -3.91
CA GLY A 17 -18.02 -0.52 -4.72
C GLY A 17 -17.60 0.94 -4.57
N ILE A 18 -17.78 1.51 -3.37
CA ILE A 18 -17.49 2.92 -3.08
C ILE A 18 -15.98 3.15 -3.29
N LYS A 19 -15.65 4.06 -4.21
CA LYS A 19 -14.28 4.51 -4.43
C LYS A 19 -13.91 5.56 -3.37
N ALA A 20 -12.97 5.24 -2.49
CA ALA A 20 -12.42 6.19 -1.55
C ALA A 20 -10.88 6.11 -1.52
N PRO A 21 -10.19 7.26 -1.45
CA PRO A 21 -8.73 7.26 -1.31
C PRO A 21 -8.33 6.76 0.08
N LEU A 22 -7.35 5.85 0.13
CA LEU A 22 -6.83 5.31 1.40
C LEU A 22 -5.98 6.34 2.18
N ALA A 23 -5.26 7.22 1.48
CA ALA A 23 -4.29 8.12 2.10
C ALA A 23 -4.88 9.07 3.16
N PRO A 24 -6.05 9.72 2.96
CA PRO A 24 -6.68 10.53 4.01
C PRO A 24 -7.06 9.76 5.28
N LEU A 25 -7.44 8.47 5.16
CA LEU A 25 -7.74 7.63 6.32
C LEU A 25 -6.46 7.32 7.10
N LEU A 26 -5.38 6.96 6.41
CA LEU A 26 -4.09 6.65 7.04
C LEU A 26 -3.47 7.88 7.71
N ARG A 27 -3.57 9.07 7.11
CA ARG A 27 -3.10 10.31 7.74
C ARG A 27 -3.80 10.60 9.06
N ARG A 28 -5.13 10.50 9.11
CA ARG A 28 -5.88 10.62 10.37
C ARG A 28 -5.44 9.58 11.41
N ALA A 29 -5.13 8.36 10.99
CA ALA A 29 -4.61 7.32 11.89
C ALA A 29 -3.21 7.68 12.43
N MET A 30 -2.32 8.23 11.60
CA MET A 30 -1.00 8.71 12.00
C MET A 30 -1.12 9.85 13.02
N ASP A 31 -1.98 10.85 12.76
CA ASP A 31 -2.22 11.99 13.65
C ASP A 31 -2.72 11.55 15.05
N ASN A 32 -3.34 10.38 15.14
CA ASN A 32 -3.85 9.80 16.39
C ASN A 32 -2.93 8.71 16.98
N GLY A 33 -1.72 8.51 16.45
CA GLY A 33 -0.78 7.51 16.95
C GLY A 33 -1.24 6.05 16.74
N ARG A 34 -2.13 5.81 15.78
CA ARG A 34 -2.74 4.50 15.52
C ARG A 34 -2.13 3.75 14.33
N ALA A 35 -1.14 4.35 13.67
CA ALA A 35 -0.41 3.74 12.57
C ALA A 35 1.06 3.59 12.95
N SER A 36 1.60 2.38 12.83
CA SER A 36 3.03 2.09 12.95
C SER A 36 3.66 1.92 11.57
N ALA A 37 4.99 1.90 11.52
CA ALA A 37 5.75 1.59 10.33
C ALA A 37 6.92 0.67 10.67
N ALA A 38 7.43 -0.03 9.67
CA ALA A 38 8.67 -0.78 9.75
C ALA A 38 9.51 -0.49 8.50
N LEU A 39 10.84 -0.47 8.66
CA LEU A 39 11.75 -0.32 7.54
C LEU A 39 11.95 -1.67 6.84
N TYR A 40 11.59 -1.74 5.57
CA TYR A 40 11.94 -2.87 4.71
C TYR A 40 13.25 -2.58 4.00
N THR A 41 14.28 -3.37 4.27
CA THR A 41 15.64 -3.19 3.72
C THR A 41 15.96 -4.15 2.56
N GLY A 42 15.02 -5.03 2.20
CA GLY A 42 15.17 -5.95 1.07
C GLY A 42 14.97 -5.25 -0.28
N ARG A 43 15.21 -5.99 -1.36
CA ARG A 43 14.92 -5.51 -2.72
C ARG A 43 13.40 -5.39 -2.89
N TRP A 44 12.95 -4.20 -3.24
CA TRP A 44 11.56 -3.92 -3.58
C TRP A 44 11.49 -3.18 -4.91
N THR A 45 10.46 -3.42 -5.71
CA THR A 45 10.27 -2.77 -7.02
C THR A 45 8.78 -2.57 -7.28
N ASP A 46 8.40 -1.34 -7.63
CA ASP A 46 7.02 -0.98 -7.99
C ASP A 46 6.69 -1.35 -9.44
N VAL A 47 6.13 -2.53 -9.65
CA VAL A 47 5.78 -3.02 -10.99
C VAL A 47 4.39 -2.54 -11.41
N GLY A 48 4.31 -1.28 -11.84
CA GLY A 48 3.08 -0.67 -12.36
C GLY A 48 2.94 -0.71 -13.88
N THR A 49 3.97 -1.15 -14.62
CA THR A 49 3.99 -1.19 -16.09
C THR A 49 4.68 -2.46 -16.62
N PRO A 50 4.37 -2.90 -17.86
CA PRO A 50 5.06 -4.04 -18.48
C PRO A 50 6.58 -3.88 -18.56
N GLN A 51 7.06 -2.64 -18.79
CA GLN A 51 8.49 -2.33 -18.86
C GLN A 51 9.19 -2.58 -17.52
N ARG A 52 8.59 -2.12 -16.40
CA ARG A 52 9.15 -2.37 -15.05
C ARG A 52 9.16 -3.86 -14.68
N LEU A 53 8.21 -4.64 -15.20
CA LEU A 53 8.22 -6.10 -15.03
C LEU A 53 9.39 -6.75 -15.80
N ALA A 54 9.63 -6.33 -17.04
CA ALA A 54 10.74 -6.84 -17.84
C ALA A 54 12.10 -6.51 -17.19
N GLU A 55 12.27 -5.30 -16.67
CA GLU A 55 13.45 -4.89 -15.91
C GLU A 55 13.66 -5.77 -14.67
N LEU A 56 12.60 -6.04 -13.90
CA LEU A 56 12.67 -6.91 -12.72
C LEU A 56 13.12 -8.34 -13.06
N ASN A 57 12.65 -8.87 -14.19
CA ASN A 57 12.96 -10.22 -14.67
C ASN A 57 14.34 -10.33 -15.32
N THR A 58 15.03 -9.21 -15.56
CA THR A 58 16.37 -9.23 -16.13
C THR A 58 17.36 -9.69 -15.05
N PRO A 59 18.05 -10.83 -15.23
CA PRO A 59 19.05 -11.30 -14.29
C PRO A 59 20.14 -10.24 -14.13
N ALA A 60 20.56 -9.97 -12.89
CA ALA A 60 21.75 -9.15 -12.67
C ALA A 60 22.96 -9.87 -13.30
N PRO A 61 23.90 -9.15 -13.93
CA PRO A 61 25.16 -9.76 -14.36
C PRO A 61 25.83 -10.40 -13.15
N GLN A 62 26.17 -11.68 -13.26
CA GLN A 62 26.97 -12.36 -12.25
C GLN A 62 28.36 -11.72 -12.28
N LEU A 63 28.76 -11.02 -11.22
CA LEU A 63 30.17 -10.66 -11.05
C LEU A 63 30.98 -11.95 -10.90
N PRO A 64 32.16 -12.05 -11.52
CA PRO A 64 33.06 -13.20 -11.34
C PRO A 64 33.51 -13.34 -9.88
#